data_AF-A0A6M1PDA0-F1
#
_entry.id   AF-A0A6M1PDA0-F1
#
_cell.length_a   1.000
_cell.length_b   1.000
_cell.length_c   1.000
_cell.angle_alpha   90.00
_cell.angle_beta   90.00
_cell.angle_gamma   90.00
#
_symmetry.space_group_name_H-M   'P 1'
#
loop_
_entity.id
_entity.type
_entity.pdbx_description
1 polymer ?
#
loop_
_entity_poly.entity_id
_entity_poly.type
_entity_poly.pdbx_seq_one_letter_code
_entity_poly.pdbx_strand_id
1 'polypeptide(L)'
;MSIAIDPQAGTHFIGKIFVTPHALDRAVEHFGIDRSRAPMYVMDMLRKAALISEHVVDEDGKPARMFAYRRTAFIVALTEQTVLTLYPQHLASETIRNPIERIIQRAVSAAERKEKRETKRIAVRKAELSVERAQLDLRRAKSESERVVAEMTARIGLIDTELARLDRELLDTQREKTAIMKSVVAYV
;
A
#
# COMPACT_ATOMS: atom_id res chain seq x y z
N MET A 1 -3.57 -9.78 -6.11
CA MET A 1 -2.61 -10.75 -6.68
C MET A 1 -1.21 -10.25 -6.38
N SER A 2 -0.51 -10.85 -5.42
CA SER A 2 0.92 -10.58 -5.20
C SER A 2 1.69 -11.28 -6.31
N ILE A 3 2.31 -10.53 -7.21
CA ILE A 3 3.33 -11.09 -8.10
C ILE A 3 4.49 -11.47 -7.18
N ALA A 4 4.61 -12.74 -6.84
CA ALA A 4 5.81 -13.23 -6.18
C ALA A 4 6.95 -13.09 -7.19
N ILE A 5 7.93 -12.25 -6.89
CA ILE A 5 9.18 -12.13 -7.68
C ILE A 5 9.85 -13.51 -7.79
N ASP A 6 9.62 -14.34 -6.77
CA ASP A 6 10.10 -15.71 -6.67
C ASP A 6 8.98 -16.61 -6.11
N PRO A 7 8.40 -17.50 -6.94
CA PRO A 7 7.36 -18.44 -6.48
C PRO A 7 7.90 -19.53 -5.54
N GLN A 8 9.23 -19.67 -5.41
CA GLN A 8 9.91 -20.63 -4.55
C GLN A 8 10.50 -19.98 -3.29
N ALA A 9 10.13 -18.73 -2.98
CA ALA A 9 10.63 -18.02 -1.80
C ALA A 9 10.51 -18.88 -0.54
N GLY A 10 11.65 -19.09 0.12
CA GLY A 10 11.79 -19.94 1.31
C GLY A 10 11.89 -21.45 1.12
N THR A 11 11.84 -21.94 -0.12
CA THR A 11 12.14 -23.36 -0.46
C THR A 11 13.55 -23.56 -1.03
N HIS A 12 14.31 -22.48 -1.24
CA HIS A 12 15.68 -22.51 -1.80
C HIS A 12 16.72 -23.21 -0.94
N PHE A 13 16.46 -23.36 0.37
CA PHE A 13 17.43 -23.89 1.33
C PHE A 13 16.89 -25.14 2.02
N ILE A 14 17.18 -26.31 1.44
CA ILE A 14 16.93 -27.62 2.03
C ILE A 14 18.23 -28.07 2.67
N GLY A 15 18.36 -27.91 3.99
CA GLY A 15 19.55 -28.32 4.75
C GLY A 15 20.12 -27.29 5.73
N LYS A 16 21.41 -27.50 6.06
CA LYS A 16 22.19 -26.62 6.95
C LYS A 16 22.70 -25.43 6.15
N ILE A 17 22.37 -24.24 6.64
CA ILE A 17 22.90 -22.97 6.13
C ILE A 17 24.13 -22.64 6.97
N PHE A 18 25.20 -22.17 6.32
CA PHE A 18 26.39 -21.67 6.99
C PHE A 18 26.43 -20.15 6.86
N VAL A 19 27.00 -19.48 7.86
CA VAL A 19 27.15 -18.02 7.88
C VAL A 19 28.60 -17.72 8.19
N THR A 20 29.25 -16.94 7.33
CA THR A 20 30.66 -16.56 7.53
C THR A 20 30.80 -15.65 8.76
N PRO A 21 31.99 -15.60 9.40
CA PRO A 21 32.26 -14.64 10.46
C PRO A 21 32.01 -13.19 10.03
N HIS A 22 32.33 -12.86 8.79
CA HIS A 22 32.09 -11.52 8.21
C HIS A 22 30.59 -11.17 8.17
N ALA A 23 29.73 -12.09 7.70
CA ALA A 23 28.29 -11.88 7.69
C ALA A 23 27.71 -11.73 9.12
N LEU A 24 28.30 -12.41 10.11
CA LEU A 24 27.91 -12.24 11.52
C LEU A 24 28.27 -10.86 12.05
N ASP A 25 29.48 -10.36 11.72
CA ASP A 25 29.91 -9.01 12.11
C ASP A 25 28.95 -7.95 11.55
N ARG A 26 28.60 -8.06 10.26
CA ARG A 26 27.61 -7.19 9.61
C ARG A 26 26.23 -7.29 10.26
N ALA A 27 25.81 -8.48 10.66
CA ALA A 27 24.52 -8.67 11.34
C ALA A 27 24.48 -7.94 12.69
N VAL A 28 25.56 -8.04 13.47
CA VAL A 28 25.69 -7.34 14.76
C VAL A 28 25.68 -5.83 14.56
N GLU A 29 26.47 -5.33 13.60
CA GLU A 29 26.57 -3.91 13.27
C GLU A 29 25.22 -3.32 12.83
N HIS A 30 24.51 -3.99 11.93
CA HIS A 30 23.31 -3.44 11.30
C HIS A 30 22.01 -3.70 12.07
N PHE A 31 21.92 -4.80 12.81
CA PHE A 31 20.70 -5.17 13.54
C PHE A 31 20.82 -5.01 15.06
N GLY A 32 22.01 -4.69 15.58
CA GLY A 32 22.22 -4.50 17.02
C GLY A 32 21.98 -5.77 17.85
N ILE A 33 22.13 -6.94 17.23
CA ILE A 33 21.90 -8.25 17.86
C ILE A 33 23.20 -8.79 18.46
N ASP A 34 23.08 -9.61 19.50
CA ASP A 34 24.24 -10.30 20.08
C ASP A 34 24.89 -11.25 19.06
N ARG A 35 26.23 -11.26 19.02
CA ARG A 35 27.00 -12.15 18.13
C ARG A 35 26.64 -13.62 18.28
N SER A 36 26.29 -14.07 19.49
CA SER A 36 25.86 -15.46 19.76
C SER A 36 24.52 -15.80 19.12
N ARG A 37 23.65 -14.81 18.90
CA ARG A 37 22.31 -14.97 18.29
C ARG A 37 22.29 -14.65 16.80
N ALA A 38 23.29 -13.92 16.31
CA ALA A 38 23.43 -13.53 14.92
C ALA A 38 23.32 -14.69 13.90
N PRO A 39 23.93 -15.89 14.11
CA PRO A 39 23.82 -16.97 13.14
C PRO A 39 22.39 -17.43 12.92
N MET A 40 21.65 -17.64 14.01
CA MET A 40 20.26 -18.10 13.95
C MET A 40 19.35 -17.04 13.29
N TYR A 41 19.58 -15.77 13.64
CA TYR A 41 18.82 -14.65 13.06
C TYR A 41 19.00 -14.53 11.54
N VAL A 42 20.25 -14.60 11.05
CA VAL A 42 20.56 -14.54 9.62
C VAL A 42 19.96 -15.74 8.88
N MET A 43 20.06 -16.95 9.44
CA MET A 43 19.48 -18.15 8.85
C MET A 43 17.95 -18.05 8.73
N ASP A 44 17.26 -17.56 9.76
CA ASP A 44 15.81 -17.40 9.75
C ASP A 44 15.33 -16.38 8.73
N MET A 45 16.08 -15.30 8.52
CA MET A 45 15.79 -14.33 7.46
C MET A 45 16.04 -14.92 6.08
N LEU A 46 17.15 -15.63 5.89
CA LEU A 46 17.50 -16.23 4.60
C LEU A 46 16.49 -17.30 4.18
N ARG A 47 16.00 -18.12 5.12
CA ARG A 47 14.93 -19.10 4.87
C ARG A 47 13.60 -18.48 4.44
N LYS A 48 13.41 -17.18 4.60
CA LYS A 48 12.22 -16.45 4.15
C LYS A 48 12.50 -15.56 2.95
N ALA A 49 13.76 -15.51 2.51
CA ALA A 49 14.20 -14.64 1.44
C ALA A 49 13.77 -15.17 0.08
N ALA A 50 13.51 -14.23 -0.82
CA ALA A 50 13.27 -14.47 -2.23
C ALA A 50 14.62 -14.39 -2.97
N LEU A 51 14.82 -15.27 -3.94
CA LEU A 51 15.92 -15.16 -4.90
C LEU A 51 15.67 -13.96 -5.82
N ILE A 52 16.64 -13.04 -5.89
CA ILE A 52 16.55 -11.85 -6.74
C ILE A 52 17.42 -12.01 -7.99
N SER A 53 18.61 -12.60 -7.84
CA SER A 53 19.49 -12.92 -8.97
C SER A 53 20.34 -14.15 -8.68
N GLU A 54 20.43 -15.04 -9.65
CA GLU A 54 21.32 -16.21 -9.63
C GLU A 54 22.78 -15.86 -9.87
N HIS A 55 23.04 -14.68 -10.44
CA HIS A 55 24.37 -14.22 -10.79
C HIS A 55 24.58 -12.79 -10.32
N VAL A 56 25.34 -12.66 -9.24
CA VAL A 56 25.91 -11.40 -8.75
C VAL A 56 27.39 -11.60 -8.48
N VAL A 57 28.09 -10.50 -8.32
CA VAL A 57 29.51 -10.50 -7.97
C VAL A 57 29.63 -10.01 -6.53
N ASP A 58 30.30 -10.80 -5.69
CA ASP A 58 30.60 -10.45 -4.30
C ASP A 58 31.71 -9.37 -4.24
N GLU A 59 32.00 -8.82 -3.05
CA GLU A 59 33.06 -7.80 -2.84
C GLU A 59 34.42 -8.28 -3.36
N ASP A 60 34.70 -9.59 -3.26
CA ASP A 60 35.93 -10.23 -3.74
C ASP A 60 35.97 -10.48 -5.27
N GLY A 61 34.95 -10.06 -6.02
CA GLY A 61 34.86 -10.35 -7.46
C GLY A 61 34.40 -11.77 -7.80
N LYS A 62 33.97 -12.55 -6.79
CA LYS A 62 33.56 -13.95 -6.98
C LYS A 62 32.07 -14.06 -7.36
N PRO A 63 31.69 -15.01 -8.22
CA PRO A 63 30.29 -15.29 -8.53
C PRO A 63 29.52 -15.75 -7.29
N ALA A 64 28.36 -15.14 -7.06
CA ALA A 64 27.47 -15.40 -5.95
C ALA A 64 26.00 -15.26 -6.39
N ARG A 65 25.08 -15.58 -5.48
CA ARG A 65 23.64 -15.43 -5.61
C ARG A 65 23.15 -14.35 -4.67
N MET A 66 22.13 -13.59 -5.08
CA MET A 66 21.52 -12.56 -4.27
C MET A 66 20.10 -12.94 -3.88
N PHE A 67 19.87 -12.96 -2.57
CA PHE A 67 18.55 -13.12 -1.99
C PHE A 67 18.14 -11.83 -1.28
N ALA A 68 16.83 -11.59 -1.14
CA ALA A 68 16.34 -10.45 -0.37
C ALA A 68 15.18 -10.81 0.54
N TYR A 69 15.19 -10.24 1.75
CA TYR A 69 14.10 -10.31 2.70
C TYR A 69 14.05 -9.02 3.53
N ARG A 70 12.85 -8.43 3.68
CA ARG A 70 12.61 -7.24 4.53
C ARG A 70 13.65 -6.13 4.39
N ARG A 71 13.93 -5.69 3.14
CA ARG A 71 14.93 -4.65 2.85
C ARG A 71 16.37 -5.03 3.22
N THR A 72 16.68 -6.32 3.33
CA THR A 72 18.05 -6.83 3.49
C THR A 72 18.39 -7.69 2.29
N ALA A 73 19.52 -7.40 1.65
CA ALA A 73 20.12 -8.25 0.63
C ALA A 73 21.12 -9.20 1.26
N PHE A 74 21.09 -10.46 0.85
CA PHE A 74 22.03 -11.50 1.27
C PHE A 74 22.81 -11.96 0.05
N ILE A 75 24.13 -11.99 0.18
CA ILE A 75 25.02 -12.57 -0.81
C ILE A 75 25.38 -13.97 -0.34
N VAL A 76 25.05 -14.96 -1.16
CA VAL A 76 25.22 -16.38 -0.86
C VAL A 76 26.13 -16.99 -1.91
N ALA A 77 27.01 -17.88 -1.51
CA ALA A 77 27.86 -18.62 -2.44
C ALA A 77 27.02 -19.34 -3.53
N LEU A 78 27.58 -19.46 -4.73
CA LEU A 78 26.90 -20.07 -5.87
C LEU A 78 26.64 -21.57 -5.65
N THR A 79 27.65 -22.29 -5.16
CA THR A 79 27.64 -23.75 -4.97
C THR A 79 27.28 -24.17 -3.55
N GLU A 80 27.61 -23.36 -2.55
CA GLU A 80 27.40 -23.67 -1.14
C GLU A 80 26.19 -22.93 -0.57
N GLN A 81 25.58 -23.47 0.48
CA GLN A 81 24.55 -22.78 1.28
C GLN A 81 25.20 -21.86 2.33
N THR A 82 26.21 -21.09 1.91
CA THR A 82 27.03 -20.23 2.78
C THR A 82 26.71 -18.76 2.52
N VAL A 83 26.25 -18.04 3.54
CA VAL A 83 26.04 -16.59 3.50
C VAL A 83 27.39 -15.91 3.64
N LEU A 84 27.81 -15.19 2.59
CA LEU A 84 29.09 -14.49 2.52
C LEU A 84 29.01 -13.15 3.23
N THR A 85 27.96 -12.37 2.94
CA THR A 85 27.72 -11.05 3.51
C THR A 85 26.24 -10.65 3.41
N LEU A 86 25.86 -9.57 4.09
CA LEU A 86 24.52 -9.01 4.04
C LEU A 86 24.57 -7.48 4.05
N TYR A 87 23.60 -6.86 3.39
CA TYR A 87 23.46 -5.41 3.31
C TYR A 87 22.02 -4.99 3.62
N PRO A 88 21.78 -4.19 4.66
CA PRO A 88 20.52 -3.49 4.78
C PRO A 88 20.42 -2.43 3.68
N GLN A 89 19.35 -2.50 2.90
CA GLN A 89 19.05 -1.59 1.81
C GLN A 89 17.97 -0.61 2.27
N HIS A 90 18.39 0.57 2.72
CA HIS A 90 17.46 1.62 3.14
C HIS A 90 16.88 2.40 1.96
N LEU A 91 17.62 2.47 0.85
CA LEU A 91 17.26 3.23 -0.35
C LEU A 91 17.51 2.36 -1.59
N ALA A 92 16.51 2.27 -2.47
CA ALA A 92 16.70 1.70 -3.79
C ALA A 92 17.58 2.62 -4.65
N SER A 93 18.24 2.05 -5.66
CA SER A 93 18.97 2.83 -6.65
C SER A 93 18.07 3.88 -7.31
N GLU A 94 18.62 5.05 -7.61
CA GLU A 94 17.83 6.16 -8.16
C GLU A 94 17.16 5.80 -9.49
N THR A 95 17.81 4.95 -10.27
CA THR A 95 17.31 4.41 -11.55
C THR A 95 15.97 3.68 -11.39
N ILE A 96 15.77 2.97 -10.27
CA ILE A 96 14.54 2.23 -9.99
C ILE A 96 13.57 3.08 -9.16
N ARG A 97 14.09 3.81 -8.16
CA ARG A 97 13.30 4.64 -7.24
C ARG A 97 12.53 5.73 -8.00
N ASN A 98 13.20 6.50 -8.86
CA ASN A 98 12.61 7.69 -9.46
C ASN A 98 11.40 7.37 -10.38
N PRO A 99 11.44 6.34 -11.25
CA PRO A 99 10.26 5.95 -12.03
C PRO A 99 9.09 5.47 -11.15
N ILE A 100 9.36 4.66 -10.13
CA ILE A 100 8.33 4.14 -9.22
C ILE A 100 7.68 5.29 -8.44
N GLU A 101 8.48 6.20 -7.91
CA GLU A 101 7.98 7.38 -7.19
C GLU A 101 7.08 8.24 -8.07
N ARG A 102 7.45 8.48 -9.33
CA ARG A 102 6.59 9.21 -10.28
C ARG A 102 5.27 8.51 -10.54
N ILE A 103 5.26 7.19 -10.63
CA ILE A 103 4.03 6.40 -10.81
C ILE A 103 3.13 6.54 -9.59
N ILE A 104 3.70 6.40 -8.39
CA ILE A 104 2.99 6.55 -7.11
C ILE A 104 2.41 7.95 -6.97
N GLN A 105 3.23 8.99 -7.17
CA GLN A 105 2.79 10.39 -7.11
C GLN A 105 1.64 10.66 -8.10
N ARG A 106 1.74 10.13 -9.33
CA ARG A 106 0.68 10.28 -10.32
C ARG A 106 -0.63 9.63 -9.88
N ALA A 107 -0.57 8.44 -9.29
CA ALA A 107 -1.75 7.74 -8.78
C ALA A 107 -2.39 8.50 -7.62
N VAL A 108 -1.59 9.01 -6.68
CA VAL A 108 -2.06 9.83 -5.55
C VAL A 108 -2.71 11.12 -6.06
N SER A 109 -2.04 11.88 -6.92
CA SER A 109 -2.60 13.12 -7.48
C SER A 109 -3.85 12.88 -8.34
N ALA A 110 -3.98 11.72 -8.99
CA ALA A 110 -5.20 11.34 -9.68
C ALA A 110 -6.36 11.09 -8.70
N ALA A 111 -6.10 10.36 -7.61
CA ALA A 111 -7.10 10.09 -6.57
C ALA A 111 -7.57 11.38 -5.87
N GLU A 112 -6.65 12.29 -5.54
CA GLU A 112 -6.97 13.60 -4.96
C GLU A 112 -7.83 14.46 -5.90
N ARG A 113 -7.47 14.51 -7.19
CA ARG A 113 -8.27 15.25 -8.18
C ARG A 113 -9.66 14.66 -8.36
N LYS A 114 -9.79 13.33 -8.36
CA LYS A 114 -11.07 12.63 -8.41
C LYS A 114 -11.93 13.01 -7.20
N GLU A 115 -11.39 12.89 -5.99
CA GLU A 115 -12.10 13.21 -4.74
C GLU A 115 -12.54 14.68 -4.70
N LYS A 116 -11.67 15.62 -5.08
CA LYS A 116 -12.02 17.05 -5.14
C LYS A 116 -13.15 17.33 -6.14
N ARG A 117 -13.13 16.70 -7.33
CA ARG A 117 -14.17 16.85 -8.34
C ARG A 117 -15.50 16.31 -7.85
N GLU A 118 -15.50 15.10 -7.31
CA GLU A 118 -16.72 14.44 -6.82
C GLU A 118 -17.30 15.16 -5.61
N THR A 119 -16.47 15.61 -4.67
CA THR A 119 -16.90 16.42 -3.53
C THR A 119 -17.60 17.70 -3.99
N LYS A 120 -17.02 18.41 -4.97
CA LYS A 120 -17.65 19.62 -5.52
C LYS A 120 -18.98 19.31 -6.21
N ARG A 121 -19.02 18.25 -7.04
CA ARG A 121 -20.24 17.82 -7.74
C ARG A 121 -21.36 17.47 -6.77
N ILE A 122 -21.05 16.68 -5.75
CA ILE A 122 -21.99 16.26 -4.70
C ILE A 122 -22.45 17.47 -3.88
N ALA A 123 -21.54 18.38 -3.49
CA ALA A 123 -21.89 19.58 -2.72
C ALA A 123 -22.88 20.47 -3.48
N VAL A 124 -22.66 20.71 -4.77
CA VAL A 124 -23.59 21.46 -5.63
C VAL A 124 -24.94 20.76 -5.68
N ARG A 125 -24.95 19.45 -5.92
CA ARG A 125 -26.21 18.68 -6.00
C ARG A 125 -26.99 18.68 -4.69
N LYS A 126 -26.29 18.55 -3.55
CA LYS A 126 -26.91 18.65 -2.22
C LYS A 126 -27.51 20.03 -1.99
N ALA A 127 -26.85 21.10 -2.43
CA ALA A 127 -27.36 22.45 -2.31
C ALA A 127 -28.64 22.65 -3.15
N GLU A 128 -28.66 22.17 -4.40
CA GLU A 128 -29.85 22.19 -5.26
C GLU A 128 -31.04 21.47 -4.61
N LEU A 129 -30.81 20.23 -4.14
CA LEU A 129 -31.83 19.43 -3.46
C LEU A 129 -32.31 20.07 -2.15
N SER A 130 -31.42 20.75 -1.42
CA SER A 130 -31.79 21.47 -0.19
C SER A 130 -32.70 22.65 -0.47
N VAL A 131 -32.47 23.38 -1.57
CA VAL A 131 -33.35 24.45 -2.03
C VAL A 131 -34.71 23.89 -2.44
N GLU A 132 -34.75 22.81 -3.21
CA GLU A 132 -35.99 22.15 -3.62
C GLU A 132 -36.79 21.67 -2.40
N ARG A 133 -36.12 21.01 -1.45
CA ARG A 133 -36.71 20.57 -0.18
C ARG A 133 -37.32 21.73 0.59
N ALA A 134 -36.59 22.85 0.75
CA ALA A 134 -37.08 24.03 1.46
C ALA A 134 -38.31 24.67 0.76
N GLN A 135 -38.34 24.67 -0.57
CA GLN A 135 -39.50 25.15 -1.33
C GLN A 135 -40.73 24.24 -1.13
N LEU A 136 -40.54 22.92 -1.12
CA LEU A 136 -41.62 21.97 -0.84
C LEU A 136 -42.12 22.10 0.61
N ASP A 137 -41.22 22.28 1.57
CA ASP A 137 -41.56 22.54 2.97
C ASP A 137 -42.39 23.81 3.13
N LEU A 138 -42.01 24.90 2.45
CA LEU A 138 -42.79 26.14 2.45
C LEU A 138 -44.19 25.95 1.85
N ARG A 139 -44.30 25.22 0.73
CA ARG A 139 -45.60 24.92 0.10
C ARG A 139 -46.47 24.06 0.98
N ARG A 140 -45.89 23.06 1.65
CA ARG A 140 -46.57 22.20 2.62
C ARG A 140 -47.11 23.04 3.78
N ALA A 141 -46.31 23.92 4.35
CA ALA A 141 -46.72 24.78 5.47
C ALA A 141 -47.82 25.79 5.10
N LYS A 142 -47.90 26.21 3.83
CA LYS A 142 -48.94 27.12 3.32
C LYS A 142 -50.25 26.43 2.93
N SER A 143 -50.25 25.11 2.77
CA SER A 143 -51.40 24.40 2.23
C SER A 143 -52.23 23.76 3.33
N GLU A 144 -53.53 24.01 3.32
CA GLU A 144 -54.52 23.39 4.23
C GLU A 144 -55.08 22.08 3.66
N SER A 145 -54.77 21.75 2.39
CA SER A 145 -55.27 20.53 1.74
C SER A 145 -54.43 19.31 2.13
N GLU A 146 -55.06 18.34 2.80
CA GLU A 146 -54.43 17.08 3.19
C GLU A 146 -53.76 16.36 2.01
N ARG A 147 -54.41 16.36 0.83
CA ARG A 147 -53.86 15.76 -0.39
C ARG A 147 -52.54 16.39 -0.80
N VAL A 148 -52.48 17.72 -0.80
CA VAL A 148 -51.26 18.48 -1.19
C VAL A 148 -50.17 18.28 -0.14
N VAL A 149 -50.53 18.31 1.15
CA VAL A 149 -49.60 18.04 2.26
C VAL A 149 -48.98 16.64 2.14
N ALA A 150 -49.78 15.62 1.84
CA ALA A 150 -49.32 14.26 1.64
C ALA A 150 -48.38 14.14 0.42
N GLU A 151 -48.74 14.76 -0.71
CA GLU A 151 -47.91 14.78 -1.93
C GLU A 151 -46.55 15.44 -1.69
N MET A 152 -46.53 16.62 -1.02
CA MET A 152 -45.28 17.32 -0.72
C MET A 152 -44.43 16.53 0.28
N THR A 153 -45.04 15.90 1.28
CA THR A 153 -44.33 15.04 2.24
C THR A 153 -43.67 13.84 1.57
N ALA A 154 -44.36 13.20 0.61
CA ALA A 154 -43.78 12.12 -0.18
C ALA A 154 -42.57 12.60 -1.00
N ARG A 155 -42.65 13.77 -1.65
CA ARG A 155 -41.53 14.34 -2.41
C ARG A 155 -40.34 14.72 -1.53
N ILE A 156 -40.59 15.29 -0.35
CA ILE A 156 -39.53 15.57 0.64
C ILE A 156 -38.82 14.27 1.03
N GLY A 157 -39.56 13.19 1.28
CA GLY A 157 -38.98 11.89 1.60
C GLY A 157 -38.08 11.32 0.48
N LEU A 158 -38.45 11.53 -0.79
CA LEU A 158 -37.60 11.16 -1.93
C LEU A 158 -36.30 11.97 -1.95
N ILE A 159 -36.37 13.27 -1.71
CA ILE A 159 -35.19 14.14 -1.64
C ILE A 159 -34.28 13.73 -0.47
N ASP A 160 -34.84 13.47 0.71
CA ASP A 160 -34.07 13.04 1.87
C ASP A 160 -33.34 11.71 1.61
N THR A 161 -33.99 10.79 0.89
CA THR A 161 -33.38 9.51 0.47
C THR A 161 -32.20 9.75 -0.49
N GLU A 162 -32.36 10.67 -1.44
CA GLU A 162 -31.31 11.03 -2.40
C GLU A 162 -30.14 11.75 -1.72
N LEU A 163 -30.39 12.65 -0.76
CA LEU A 163 -29.35 13.27 0.05
C LEU A 163 -28.52 12.22 0.81
N ALA A 164 -29.18 11.24 1.43
CA ALA A 164 -28.51 10.13 2.11
C ALA A 164 -27.73 9.22 1.13
N ARG A 165 -28.18 9.10 -0.12
CA ARG A 165 -27.42 8.40 -1.18
C ARG A 165 -26.14 9.16 -1.53
N LEU A 166 -26.24 10.48 -1.72
CA LEU A 166 -25.10 11.34 -2.03
C LEU A 166 -24.05 11.35 -0.91
N ASP A 167 -24.48 11.31 0.36
CA ASP A 167 -23.56 11.23 1.49
C ASP A 167 -22.77 9.92 1.54
N ARG A 168 -23.43 8.80 1.21
CA ARG A 168 -22.75 7.50 1.05
C ARG A 168 -21.74 7.53 -0.08
N GLU A 169 -22.12 8.09 -1.23
CA GLU A 169 -21.25 8.21 -2.41
C GLU A 169 -19.99 9.04 -2.13
N LEU A 170 -20.14 10.13 -1.37
CA LEU A 170 -19.01 10.95 -0.93
C LEU A 170 -18.06 10.16 -0.03
N LEU A 171 -18.62 9.44 0.94
CA LEU A 171 -17.86 8.64 1.89
C LEU A 171 -17.11 7.50 1.22
N ASP A 172 -17.72 6.84 0.22
CA ASP A 172 -17.07 5.79 -0.57
C ASP A 172 -15.92 6.36 -1.41
N THR A 173 -16.09 7.53 -2.00
CA THR A 173 -15.00 8.22 -2.73
C THR A 173 -13.81 8.54 -1.81
N GLN A 174 -14.08 9.00 -0.58
CA GLN A 174 -13.03 9.25 0.41
C GLN A 174 -12.35 7.95 0.88
N ARG A 175 -13.10 6.86 1.01
CA ARG A 175 -12.55 5.53 1.32
C ARG A 175 -11.65 5.01 0.20
N GLU A 176 -12.03 5.18 -1.06
CA GLU A 176 -11.20 4.81 -2.21
C GLU A 176 -9.86 5.55 -2.18
N LYS A 177 -9.87 6.87 -1.96
CA LYS A 177 -8.65 7.67 -1.79
C LYS A 177 -7.81 7.12 -0.64
N THR A 178 -8.43 6.84 0.51
CA THR A 178 -7.75 6.31 1.68
C THR A 178 -7.13 4.94 1.41
N ALA A 179 -7.79 4.07 0.65
CA ALA A 179 -7.27 2.77 0.26
C ALA A 179 -6.04 2.91 -0.66
N ILE A 180 -6.08 3.84 -1.63
CA ILE A 180 -4.93 4.15 -2.47
C ILE A 180 -3.78 4.66 -1.60
N MET A 181 -4.02 5.61 -0.71
CA MET A 181 -2.97 6.15 0.18
C MET A 181 -2.36 5.06 1.09
N LYS A 182 -3.17 4.15 1.61
CA LYS A 182 -2.69 2.99 2.39
C LYS A 182 -1.83 2.06 1.53
N SER A 183 -2.17 1.88 0.26
CA SER A 183 -1.36 1.05 -0.64
C SER A 183 0.02 1.66 -0.93
N VAL A 184 0.15 2.99 -0.90
CA VAL A 184 1.43 3.68 -1.09
C VAL A 184 2.43 3.31 0.01
N VAL A 185 1.97 3.07 1.24
CA VAL A 185 2.83 2.66 2.38
C VAL A 185 3.63 1.39 2.08
N ALA A 186 3.13 0.51 1.22
CA ALA A 186 3.88 -0.68 0.83
C ALA A 186 5.14 -0.39 0.01
N TYR A 187 5.25 0.82 -0.56
CA TYR A 187 6.29 1.22 -1.50
C TYR A 187 7.23 2.32 -0.98
N VAL A 188 6.94 2.90 0.19
CA VAL A 188 7.76 3.90 0.90
C VAL A 188 8.44 3.23 2.08
#